data_AF-A0A2G9XXF2-F1
#
_entry.id   AF-A0A2G9XXF2-F1
#
_cell.length_a   1.000
_cell.length_b   1.000
_cell.length_c   1.000
_cell.angle_alpha   90.00
_cell.angle_beta   90.00
_cell.angle_gamma   90.00
#
_symmetry.space_group_name_H-M   'P 1'
#
loop_
_entity.id
_entity.type
_entity.pdbx_description
1 polymer ?
#
loop_
_entity_poly.entity_id
_entity_poly.type
_entity_poly.pdbx_seq_one_letter_code
_entity_poly.pdbx_strand_id
1 'polypeptide(L)'
;MFGGDHQFPDSNLPELIRKINPSLDDIKVIQSNLEDYTKSVRKEIGNPENLYGEQRGGVKYAPILPGVLSSRVYLKQKNEKSQNLLERRVEPFSSINLLLGSTYRRSIIKGIWKYLLQNHAHDSICGCGIDDVHLDMERRFSWVEQIGKHILKGSLNGIIQNMNIPHQSIVVFNPLNWERGGRVNAPVEFEDGEEFILTDGDDKVPYEIISKKVVNKVVVSPQIHIEKRTKMKIGFEAKAIPSVGYKTYIIKKGKITFSNQLQSGDRWAENENLKIELDKNGTLSILDKNKNEIYKGLNYFEDSVDSGDEYNYSPPSNNMSYSGDLLTIDLHKC
;
A
#
# COMPACT_ATOMS: atom_id res chain seq x y z
N MET A 1 -0.88 36.64 -11.49
CA MET A 1 -1.71 35.64 -12.22
C MET A 1 -3.06 36.28 -12.46
N PHE A 2 -3.60 36.19 -13.68
CA PHE A 2 -4.95 36.66 -13.99
C PHE A 2 -5.85 35.45 -14.20
N GLY A 3 -6.55 35.06 -13.14
CA GLY A 3 -7.32 33.82 -13.07
C GLY A 3 -7.54 33.40 -11.62
N GLY A 4 -8.40 32.39 -11.43
CA GLY A 4 -8.74 31.79 -10.15
C GLY A 4 -9.38 30.42 -10.36
N ASP A 5 -9.76 29.76 -9.28
CA ASP A 5 -10.31 28.41 -9.32
C ASP A 5 -11.57 28.36 -10.20
N HIS A 6 -11.52 27.51 -11.22
CA HIS A 6 -12.60 27.32 -12.20
C HIS A 6 -13.01 28.60 -12.97
N GLN A 7 -12.17 29.63 -12.98
CA GLN A 7 -12.47 30.88 -13.70
C GLN A 7 -12.32 30.70 -15.21
N PHE A 8 -13.34 31.14 -15.97
CA PHE A 8 -13.24 31.20 -17.42
C PHE A 8 -12.26 32.29 -17.89
N PRO A 9 -11.56 32.08 -19.02
CA PRO A 9 -10.77 33.14 -19.63
C PRO A 9 -11.62 34.37 -19.95
N ASP A 10 -11.14 35.56 -19.57
CA ASP A 10 -11.79 36.82 -19.93
C ASP A 10 -11.43 37.22 -21.36
N SER A 11 -12.43 37.18 -22.25
CA SER A 11 -12.26 37.57 -23.66
C SER A 11 -11.92 39.04 -23.85
N ASN A 12 -12.23 39.89 -22.88
CA ASN A 12 -11.97 41.33 -22.95
C ASN A 12 -10.56 41.71 -22.51
N LEU A 13 -9.80 40.77 -21.91
CA LEU A 13 -8.46 41.02 -21.37
C LEU A 13 -7.51 41.70 -22.39
N PRO A 14 -7.43 41.29 -23.67
CA PRO A 14 -6.57 41.96 -24.64
C PRO A 14 -6.98 43.40 -24.94
N GLU A 15 -8.28 43.70 -24.92
CA GLU A 15 -8.78 45.07 -25.12
C GLU A 15 -8.52 45.93 -23.88
N LEU A 16 -8.74 45.39 -22.69
CA LEU A 16 -8.45 46.05 -21.42
C LEU A 16 -6.98 46.47 -21.33
N ILE A 17 -6.06 45.55 -21.66
CA ILE A 17 -4.61 45.84 -21.68
C ILE A 17 -4.27 46.94 -22.69
N ARG A 18 -4.89 46.93 -23.88
CA ARG A 18 -4.69 48.00 -24.88
C ARG A 18 -5.21 49.36 -24.40
N LYS A 19 -6.32 49.39 -23.65
CA LYS A 19 -6.92 50.63 -23.13
C LYS A 19 -6.15 51.21 -21.94
N ILE A 20 -5.60 50.36 -21.07
CA ILE A 20 -4.93 50.83 -19.84
C ILE A 20 -3.47 51.23 -20.06
N ASN A 21 -2.76 50.59 -21.00
CA ASN A 21 -1.34 50.90 -21.23
C ASN A 21 -1.07 52.38 -21.56
N PRO A 22 -1.88 53.09 -22.37
CA PRO A 22 -1.68 54.52 -22.61
C PRO A 22 -1.87 55.42 -21.39
N SER A 23 -2.54 54.93 -20.33
CA SER A 23 -2.76 55.69 -19.09
C SER A 23 -1.74 55.38 -17.99
N LEU A 24 -0.68 54.61 -18.31
CA LEU A 24 0.37 54.22 -17.38
C LEU A 24 1.71 54.76 -17.89
N ASP A 25 2.35 55.65 -17.11
CA ASP A 25 3.58 56.32 -17.55
C ASP A 25 4.84 55.43 -17.37
N ASP A 26 4.94 54.72 -16.24
CA ASP A 26 6.14 53.95 -15.86
C ASP A 26 5.97 52.43 -15.97
N ILE A 27 4.77 51.95 -16.33
CA ILE A 27 4.41 50.53 -16.30
C ILE A 27 3.83 50.11 -17.65
N LYS A 28 4.37 49.03 -18.22
CA LYS A 28 3.80 48.38 -19.39
C LYS A 28 3.19 47.03 -19.00
N VAL A 29 1.87 46.92 -19.11
CA VAL A 29 1.15 45.67 -18.89
C VAL A 29 1.21 44.82 -20.15
N ILE A 30 1.63 43.56 -19.99
CA ILE A 30 1.80 42.60 -21.09
C ILE A 30 1.05 41.32 -20.72
N GLN A 31 0.18 40.86 -21.63
CA GLN A 31 -0.34 39.49 -21.55
C GLN A 31 0.81 38.53 -21.92
N SER A 32 1.26 37.75 -20.94
CA SER A 32 2.44 36.89 -21.07
C SER A 32 2.15 35.46 -20.59
N ASN A 33 3.19 34.64 -20.52
CA ASN A 33 3.16 33.26 -20.03
C ASN A 33 4.28 33.06 -18.99
N LEU A 34 4.24 31.93 -18.28
CA LEU A 34 5.23 31.64 -17.23
C LEU A 34 6.66 31.53 -17.76
N GLU A 35 6.86 31.09 -19.00
CA GLU A 35 8.18 30.94 -19.60
C GLU A 35 8.85 32.31 -19.83
N ASP A 36 8.14 33.24 -20.45
CA ASP A 36 8.63 34.59 -20.72
C ASP A 36 8.79 35.42 -19.45
N TYR A 37 7.87 35.26 -18.49
CA TYR A 37 8.00 35.86 -17.17
C TYR A 37 9.27 35.37 -16.46
N THR A 38 9.48 34.06 -16.42
CA THR A 38 10.66 33.46 -15.76
C THR A 38 11.95 33.90 -16.44
N LYS A 39 11.99 33.96 -17.78
CA LYS A 39 13.13 34.49 -18.53
C LYS A 39 13.44 35.94 -18.18
N SER A 40 12.41 36.77 -18.02
CA SER A 40 12.57 38.19 -17.69
C SER A 40 13.05 38.38 -16.24
N VAL A 41 12.42 37.71 -15.27
CA VAL A 41 12.83 37.76 -13.86
C VAL A 41 14.26 37.29 -13.66
N ARG A 42 14.69 36.20 -14.32
CA ARG A 42 16.06 35.68 -14.21
C ARG A 42 17.13 36.66 -14.67
N LYS A 43 16.82 37.61 -15.56
CA LYS A 43 17.76 38.64 -15.99
C LYS A 43 18.00 39.70 -14.92
N GLU A 44 17.01 39.92 -14.05
CA GLU A 44 16.98 41.07 -13.12
C GLU A 44 17.16 40.68 -11.64
N ILE A 45 16.77 39.46 -11.24
CA ILE A 45 16.59 39.07 -9.82
C ILE A 45 17.86 39.08 -8.96
N GLY A 46 19.05 39.22 -9.55
CA GLY A 46 20.31 39.31 -8.80
C GLY A 46 20.59 38.07 -7.96
N ASN A 47 20.73 38.25 -6.64
CA ASN A 47 21.02 37.18 -5.68
C ASN A 47 19.81 36.94 -4.75
N PRO A 48 18.82 36.14 -5.15
CA PRO A 48 17.64 35.88 -4.33
C PRO A 48 18.00 35.09 -3.06
N GLU A 49 17.16 35.23 -2.03
CA GLU A 49 17.25 34.40 -0.83
C GLU A 49 16.98 32.93 -1.18
N ASN A 50 17.82 32.03 -0.66
CA ASN A 50 17.64 30.59 -0.82
C ASN A 50 16.84 30.02 0.34
N LEU A 51 15.71 29.39 0.02
CA LEU A 51 14.90 28.67 1.00
C LEU A 51 15.19 27.17 0.90
N TYR A 52 15.31 26.49 2.05
CA TYR A 52 15.65 25.07 2.14
C TYR A 52 14.58 24.28 2.90
N GLY A 53 14.43 22.99 2.59
CA GLY A 53 13.54 22.07 3.31
C GLY A 53 12.11 21.99 2.77
N GLU A 54 11.21 21.38 3.56
CA GLU A 54 9.87 20.92 3.13
C GLU A 54 8.80 22.02 2.95
N GLN A 55 9.14 23.29 3.21
CA GLN A 55 8.23 24.45 3.09
C GLN A 55 6.87 24.29 3.82
N ARG A 56 6.86 23.59 4.96
CA ARG A 56 5.67 23.33 5.80
C ARG A 56 5.43 24.41 6.87
N GLY A 57 5.96 25.61 6.66
CA GLY A 57 5.98 26.66 7.69
C GLY A 57 4.63 27.32 7.96
N GLY A 58 3.67 27.23 7.02
CA GLY A 58 2.41 27.97 7.07
C GLY A 58 2.66 29.48 7.07
N VAL A 59 2.43 30.18 5.96
CA VAL A 59 2.51 31.65 6.01
C VAL A 59 1.25 32.21 6.68
N LYS A 60 1.33 33.42 7.25
CA LYS A 60 0.24 34.13 7.94
C LYS A 60 -1.13 34.10 7.21
N TYR A 61 -1.13 33.86 5.90
CA TYR A 61 -2.29 33.86 5.04
C TYR A 61 -2.51 32.54 4.25
N ALA A 62 -1.74 31.48 4.51
CA ALA A 62 -1.92 30.18 3.85
C ALA A 62 -1.84 29.04 4.88
N PRO A 63 -2.99 28.45 5.27
CA PRO A 63 -3.01 27.32 6.20
C PRO A 63 -2.36 26.09 5.57
N ILE A 64 -1.71 25.26 6.40
CA ILE A 64 -1.07 24.00 5.99
C ILE A 64 -2.11 22.90 5.69
N LEU A 65 -3.30 23.01 6.29
CA LEU A 65 -4.42 22.07 6.16
C LEU A 65 -4.04 20.61 6.50
N PRO A 66 -3.37 20.33 7.64
CA PRO A 66 -2.82 19.00 7.94
C PRO A 66 -3.89 17.93 8.21
N GLY A 67 -5.15 18.31 8.49
CA GLY A 67 -6.24 17.36 8.74
C GLY A 67 -6.54 16.46 7.54
N VAL A 68 -6.20 16.91 6.32
CA VAL A 68 -6.34 16.10 5.09
C VAL A 68 -5.58 14.78 5.12
N LEU A 69 -4.57 14.64 5.99
CA LEU A 69 -3.81 13.40 6.16
C LEU A 69 -4.66 12.29 6.77
N SER A 70 -5.61 12.64 7.64
CA SER A 70 -6.55 11.71 8.30
C SER A 70 -7.94 11.69 7.65
N SER A 71 -8.30 12.67 6.83
CA SER A 71 -9.58 12.68 6.13
C SER A 71 -9.72 11.48 5.19
N ARG A 72 -10.81 10.72 5.35
CA ARG A 72 -11.14 9.56 4.51
C ARG A 72 -9.95 8.59 4.39
N VAL A 73 -9.40 8.13 5.51
CA VAL A 73 -8.21 7.23 5.59
C VAL A 73 -8.26 6.06 4.60
N TYR A 74 -9.45 5.51 4.32
CA TYR A 74 -9.64 4.44 3.35
C TYR A 74 -9.09 4.79 1.94
N LEU A 75 -9.12 6.06 1.53
CA LEU A 75 -8.53 6.53 0.27
C LEU A 75 -7.00 6.42 0.30
N LYS A 76 -6.36 6.80 1.42
CA LYS A 76 -4.92 6.69 1.61
C LYS A 76 -4.46 5.24 1.63
N GLN A 77 -5.22 4.36 2.30
CA GLN A 77 -4.97 2.92 2.32
C GLN A 77 -5.06 2.30 0.91
N LYS A 78 -6.10 2.65 0.15
CA LYS A 78 -6.25 2.20 -1.26
C LYS A 78 -5.13 2.75 -2.13
N ASN A 79 -4.73 4.02 -1.93
CA ASN A 79 -3.64 4.64 -2.65
C ASN A 79 -2.30 3.92 -2.41
N GLU A 80 -1.90 3.73 -1.14
CA GLU A 80 -0.69 3.00 -0.77
C GLU A 80 -0.69 1.59 -1.36
N LYS A 81 -1.82 0.88 -1.30
CA LYS A 81 -1.97 -0.46 -1.90
C LYS A 81 -1.80 -0.44 -3.42
N SER A 82 -2.36 0.55 -4.10
CA SER A 82 -2.25 0.73 -5.55
C SER A 82 -0.83 1.10 -5.97
N GLN A 83 -0.17 2.03 -5.28
CA GLN A 83 1.22 2.41 -5.52
C GLN A 83 2.15 1.21 -5.33
N ASN A 84 2.04 0.50 -4.20
CA ASN A 84 2.80 -0.72 -3.95
C ASN A 84 2.57 -1.79 -5.02
N LEU A 85 1.33 -1.95 -5.51
CA LEU A 85 1.03 -2.89 -6.57
C LEU A 85 1.74 -2.50 -7.87
N LEU A 86 1.67 -1.24 -8.28
CA LEU A 86 2.25 -0.80 -9.55
C LEU A 86 3.78 -0.71 -9.49
N GLU A 87 4.30 0.06 -8.55
CA GLU A 87 5.72 0.41 -8.43
C GLU A 87 6.59 -0.78 -8.04
N ARG A 88 6.13 -1.59 -7.06
CA ARG A 88 6.96 -2.67 -6.50
C ARG A 88 6.70 -4.02 -7.15
N ARG A 89 5.56 -4.22 -7.84
CA ARG A 89 5.19 -5.54 -8.36
C ARG A 89 4.93 -5.56 -9.85
N VAL A 90 3.95 -4.80 -10.34
CA VAL A 90 3.54 -4.86 -11.75
C VAL A 90 4.68 -4.45 -12.66
N GLU A 91 5.31 -3.30 -12.45
CA GLU A 91 6.39 -2.85 -13.33
C GLU A 91 7.65 -3.70 -13.23
N PRO A 92 8.18 -4.02 -12.04
CA PRO A 92 9.40 -4.82 -11.92
C PRO A 92 9.24 -6.22 -12.53
N PHE A 93 8.18 -6.96 -12.17
CA PHE A 93 8.01 -8.32 -12.68
C PHE A 93 7.59 -8.36 -14.15
N SER A 94 6.90 -7.34 -14.66
CA SER A 94 6.62 -7.25 -16.10
C SER A 94 7.90 -6.95 -16.90
N SER A 95 8.82 -6.16 -16.33
CA SER A 95 10.14 -5.90 -16.94
C SER A 95 11.02 -7.15 -16.93
N ILE A 96 11.05 -7.91 -15.83
CA ILE A 96 11.77 -9.19 -15.77
C ILE A 96 11.19 -10.18 -16.77
N ASN A 97 9.86 -10.31 -16.82
CA ASN A 97 9.20 -11.22 -17.76
C ASN A 97 9.46 -10.84 -19.23
N LEU A 98 9.62 -9.54 -19.54
CA LEU A 98 10.07 -9.06 -20.86
C LEU A 98 11.49 -9.57 -21.19
N LEU A 99 12.43 -9.50 -20.24
CA LEU A 99 13.80 -9.99 -20.44
C LEU A 99 13.85 -11.51 -20.68
N LEU A 100 12.86 -12.26 -20.19
CA LEU A 100 12.69 -13.69 -20.46
C LEU A 100 11.97 -13.99 -21.78
N GLY A 101 11.81 -13.00 -22.65
CA GLY A 101 11.22 -13.16 -23.99
C GLY A 101 9.71 -13.00 -24.05
N SER A 102 9.05 -12.62 -22.96
CA SER A 102 7.62 -12.25 -22.98
C SER A 102 7.41 -10.81 -23.46
N THR A 103 6.18 -10.29 -23.33
CA THR A 103 5.84 -8.92 -23.76
C THR A 103 5.52 -8.00 -22.58
N TYR A 104 6.00 -6.76 -22.65
CA TYR A 104 5.63 -5.71 -21.70
C TYR A 104 4.36 -4.98 -22.17
N ARG A 105 3.28 -5.08 -21.40
CA ARG A 105 1.96 -4.50 -21.75
C ARG A 105 1.91 -2.99 -21.53
N ARG A 106 2.78 -2.23 -22.20
CA ARG A 106 3.02 -0.80 -21.99
C ARG A 106 1.75 0.05 -22.00
N SER A 107 0.87 -0.14 -22.98
CA SER A 107 -0.36 0.66 -23.11
C SER A 107 -1.31 0.45 -21.94
N ILE A 108 -1.47 -0.80 -21.47
CA ILE A 108 -2.33 -1.14 -20.34
C ILE A 108 -1.72 -0.63 -19.03
N ILE A 109 -0.41 -0.82 -18.83
CA ILE A 109 0.31 -0.33 -17.64
C ILE A 109 0.23 1.21 -17.56
N LYS A 110 0.41 1.91 -18.69
CA LYS A 110 0.21 3.37 -18.76
C LYS A 110 -1.24 3.75 -18.43
N GLY A 111 -2.22 2.98 -18.89
CA GLY A 111 -3.64 3.21 -18.60
C GLY A 111 -3.96 3.11 -17.11
N ILE A 112 -3.48 2.08 -16.42
CA ILE A 112 -3.71 1.93 -14.97
C ILE A 112 -2.97 2.98 -14.14
N TRP A 113 -1.78 3.41 -14.56
CA TRP A 113 -1.11 4.57 -13.96
C TRP A 113 -1.94 5.84 -14.08
N LYS A 114 -2.57 6.07 -15.23
CA LYS A 114 -3.48 7.22 -15.40
C LYS A 114 -4.67 7.15 -14.45
N TYR A 115 -5.29 5.98 -14.25
CA TYR A 115 -6.37 5.84 -13.26
C TYR A 115 -5.90 6.14 -11.84
N LEU A 116 -4.69 5.70 -11.47
CA LEU A 116 -4.12 6.03 -10.17
C LEU A 116 -3.84 7.53 -10.04
N LEU A 117 -3.20 8.15 -11.03
CA LEU A 117 -2.87 9.58 -11.03
C LEU A 117 -4.11 10.48 -11.06
N GLN A 118 -5.22 10.04 -11.65
CA GLN A 118 -6.50 10.76 -11.56
C GLN A 118 -7.03 10.85 -10.12
N ASN A 119 -6.62 9.95 -9.23
CA ASN A 119 -6.93 10.04 -7.80
C ASN A 119 -5.93 10.92 -7.03
N HIS A 120 -4.84 11.41 -7.65
CA HIS A 120 -3.77 12.18 -7.00
C HIS A 120 -3.91 13.69 -7.11
N ALA A 121 -4.96 14.20 -7.78
CA ALA A 121 -5.32 15.61 -7.64
C ALA A 121 -5.50 15.93 -6.14
N HIS A 122 -5.05 17.11 -5.71
CA HIS A 122 -4.97 17.42 -4.28
C HIS A 122 -6.33 17.25 -3.59
N ASP A 123 -7.41 17.83 -4.11
CA ASP A 123 -8.75 17.68 -3.52
C ASP A 123 -9.28 16.24 -3.51
N SER A 124 -8.79 15.41 -4.43
CA SER A 124 -9.11 13.97 -4.47
C SER A 124 -8.36 13.23 -3.36
N ILE A 125 -7.03 13.17 -3.42
CA ILE A 125 -6.26 12.35 -2.46
C ILE A 125 -6.32 12.91 -1.03
N CYS A 126 -6.45 14.23 -0.87
CA CYS A 126 -6.69 14.86 0.44
C CYS A 126 -8.04 14.47 1.03
N GLY A 127 -8.99 14.02 0.20
CA GLY A 127 -10.30 13.58 0.66
C GLY A 127 -11.20 14.74 1.06
N CYS A 128 -11.01 15.91 0.43
CA CYS A 128 -11.68 17.17 0.77
C CYS A 128 -12.62 17.64 -0.35
N GLY A 129 -13.44 16.72 -0.83
CA GLY A 129 -14.41 16.92 -1.90
C GLY A 129 -15.70 16.19 -1.58
N ILE A 130 -16.75 16.43 -2.36
CA ILE A 130 -18.05 15.77 -2.14
C ILE A 130 -17.96 14.24 -2.29
N ASP A 131 -18.90 13.52 -1.68
CA ASP A 131 -18.92 12.05 -1.67
C ASP A 131 -18.85 11.42 -3.08
N ASP A 132 -19.54 11.99 -4.06
CA ASP A 132 -19.54 11.48 -5.44
C ASP A 132 -18.13 11.42 -6.06
N VAL A 133 -17.28 12.40 -5.75
CA VAL A 133 -15.87 12.40 -6.20
C VAL A 133 -15.14 11.19 -5.63
N HIS A 134 -15.35 10.90 -4.35
CA HIS A 134 -14.65 9.81 -3.66
C HIS A 134 -15.19 8.42 -4.02
N LEU A 135 -16.49 8.31 -4.32
CA LEU A 135 -17.07 7.10 -4.90
C LEU A 135 -16.42 6.77 -6.25
N ASP A 136 -16.18 7.78 -7.09
CA ASP A 136 -15.45 7.59 -8.35
C ASP A 136 -13.97 7.27 -8.14
N MET A 137 -13.33 7.83 -7.11
CA MET A 137 -11.96 7.44 -6.74
C MET A 137 -11.88 5.97 -6.35
N GLU A 138 -12.82 5.45 -5.56
CA GLU A 138 -12.85 4.03 -5.18
C GLU A 138 -12.99 3.11 -6.38
N ARG A 139 -13.80 3.49 -7.38
CA ARG A 139 -13.91 2.76 -8.65
C ARG A 139 -12.57 2.74 -9.40
N ARG A 140 -11.90 3.89 -9.50
CA ARG A 140 -10.56 3.99 -10.13
C ARG A 140 -9.54 3.12 -9.39
N PHE A 141 -9.51 3.12 -8.07
CA PHE A 141 -8.65 2.22 -7.29
C PHE A 141 -8.97 0.74 -7.55
N SER A 142 -10.25 0.38 -7.65
CA SER A 142 -10.67 -0.98 -7.99
C SER A 142 -10.17 -1.42 -9.37
N TRP A 143 -10.23 -0.53 -10.37
CA TRP A 143 -9.67 -0.81 -11.70
C TRP A 143 -8.15 -1.00 -11.67
N VAL A 144 -7.43 -0.14 -10.94
CA VAL A 144 -5.97 -0.28 -10.75
C VAL A 144 -5.64 -1.63 -10.11
N GLU A 145 -6.36 -2.00 -9.05
CA GLU A 145 -6.14 -3.26 -8.34
C GLU A 145 -6.41 -4.48 -9.22
N GLN A 146 -7.58 -4.54 -9.88
CA GLN A 146 -7.99 -5.70 -10.66
C GLN A 146 -7.08 -5.91 -11.88
N ILE A 147 -6.85 -4.85 -12.66
CA ILE A 147 -6.02 -4.91 -13.88
C ILE A 147 -4.56 -5.16 -13.49
N GLY A 148 -4.05 -4.45 -12.46
CA GLY A 148 -2.69 -4.64 -11.96
C GLY A 148 -2.43 -6.06 -11.47
N LYS A 149 -3.35 -6.65 -10.68
CA LYS A 149 -3.24 -8.04 -10.23
C LYS A 149 -3.26 -9.04 -11.39
N HIS A 150 -4.08 -8.79 -12.40
CA HIS A 150 -4.12 -9.65 -13.59
C HIS A 150 -2.80 -9.62 -14.35
N ILE A 151 -2.24 -8.43 -14.61
CA ILE A 151 -0.94 -8.28 -15.28
C ILE A 151 0.16 -8.93 -14.45
N LEU A 152 0.20 -8.65 -13.14
CA LEU A 152 1.19 -9.23 -12.23
C LEU A 152 1.13 -10.76 -12.26
N LYS A 153 -0.06 -11.36 -12.16
CA LYS A 153 -0.23 -12.81 -12.25
C LYS A 153 0.31 -13.36 -13.57
N GLY A 154 0.02 -12.70 -14.69
CA GLY A 154 0.55 -13.07 -15.99
C GLY A 154 2.08 -13.02 -16.04
N SER A 155 2.68 -11.95 -15.52
CA SER A 155 4.14 -11.78 -15.48
C SER A 155 4.82 -12.83 -14.59
N LEU A 156 4.30 -13.07 -13.38
CA LEU A 156 4.84 -14.09 -12.47
C LEU A 156 4.73 -15.49 -13.07
N ASN A 157 3.61 -15.82 -13.72
CA ASN A 157 3.44 -17.11 -14.40
C ASN A 157 4.43 -17.27 -15.56
N GLY A 158 4.65 -16.21 -16.37
CA GLY A 158 5.63 -16.24 -17.45
C GLY A 158 7.06 -16.45 -16.94
N ILE A 159 7.40 -15.82 -15.80
CA ILE A 159 8.68 -16.06 -15.14
C ILE A 159 8.78 -17.52 -14.66
N ILE A 160 7.77 -18.03 -13.95
CA ILE A 160 7.76 -19.42 -13.45
C ILE A 160 7.89 -20.44 -14.58
N GLN A 161 7.24 -20.21 -15.73
CA GLN A 161 7.31 -21.10 -16.89
C GLN A 161 8.73 -21.21 -17.49
N ASN A 162 9.58 -20.21 -17.25
CA ASN A 162 10.98 -20.22 -17.66
C ASN A 162 11.91 -20.79 -16.56
N MET A 163 11.38 -21.24 -15.42
CA MET A 163 12.16 -21.86 -14.35
C MET A 163 12.18 -23.38 -14.48
N ASN A 164 13.33 -23.99 -14.21
CA ASN A 164 13.43 -25.44 -14.03
C ASN A 164 13.18 -25.80 -12.56
N ILE A 165 11.90 -25.93 -12.17
CA ILE A 165 11.49 -26.23 -10.79
C ILE A 165 10.57 -27.46 -10.73
N PRO A 166 10.60 -28.23 -9.62
CA PRO A 166 9.67 -29.36 -9.42
C PRO A 166 8.20 -28.91 -9.45
N HIS A 167 7.31 -29.78 -9.94
CA HIS A 167 5.89 -29.45 -10.13
C HIS A 167 5.17 -29.05 -8.83
N GLN A 168 5.52 -29.66 -7.71
CA GLN A 168 5.01 -29.29 -6.39
C GLN A 168 5.97 -28.33 -5.68
N SER A 169 5.95 -27.06 -6.08
CA SER A 169 6.78 -26.02 -5.48
C SER A 169 6.01 -24.74 -5.17
N ILE A 170 6.46 -24.01 -4.15
CA ILE A 170 6.03 -22.66 -3.82
C ILE A 170 7.17 -21.72 -4.20
N VAL A 171 6.92 -20.82 -5.14
CA VAL A 171 7.89 -19.76 -5.50
C VAL A 171 7.51 -18.48 -4.76
N VAL A 172 8.41 -18.00 -3.91
CA VAL A 172 8.22 -16.75 -3.17
C VAL A 172 9.08 -15.66 -3.82
N PHE A 173 8.41 -14.65 -4.36
CA PHE A 173 9.07 -13.49 -4.98
C PHE A 173 9.24 -12.35 -3.97
N ASN A 174 10.40 -11.71 -3.99
CA ASN A 174 10.68 -10.48 -3.25
C ASN A 174 10.60 -9.26 -4.19
N PRO A 175 9.61 -8.37 -4.02
CA PRO A 175 9.47 -7.17 -4.86
C PRO A 175 10.40 -6.02 -4.48
N LEU A 176 11.14 -6.11 -3.38
CA LEU A 176 11.95 -5.00 -2.84
C LEU A 176 13.38 -5.05 -3.34
N ASN A 177 14.05 -3.89 -3.35
CA ASN A 177 15.43 -3.73 -3.80
C ASN A 177 16.48 -4.09 -2.73
N TRP A 178 16.09 -4.86 -1.71
CA TRP A 178 16.99 -5.42 -0.69
C TRP A 178 16.54 -6.83 -0.33
N GLU A 179 17.47 -7.64 0.19
CA GLU A 179 17.17 -8.98 0.69
C GLU A 179 16.20 -8.92 1.87
N ARG A 180 15.22 -9.81 1.92
CA ARG A 180 14.33 -9.91 3.08
C ARG A 180 13.87 -11.33 3.38
N GLY A 181 13.49 -11.54 4.64
CA GLY A 181 12.65 -12.65 5.05
C GLY A 181 11.23 -12.22 5.38
N GLY A 182 10.50 -13.13 6.02
CA GLY A 182 9.20 -12.89 6.63
C GLY A 182 8.24 -14.05 6.44
N ARG A 183 7.16 -14.00 7.23
CA ARG A 183 6.07 -14.96 7.17
C ARG A 183 5.36 -14.91 5.81
N VAL A 184 5.30 -16.06 5.16
CA VAL A 184 4.58 -16.28 3.90
C VAL A 184 3.37 -17.15 4.18
N ASN A 185 2.22 -16.70 3.67
CA ASN A 185 0.99 -17.47 3.68
C ASN A 185 0.71 -18.01 2.28
N ALA A 186 0.84 -19.32 2.10
CA ALA A 186 0.68 -19.96 0.79
C ALA A 186 -0.53 -20.91 0.77
N PRO A 187 -1.38 -20.83 -0.28
CA PRO A 187 -2.38 -21.86 -0.51
C PRO A 187 -1.73 -23.12 -1.08
N VAL A 188 -2.10 -24.28 -0.54
CA VAL A 188 -1.67 -25.59 -1.03
C VAL A 188 -2.89 -26.51 -1.14
N GLU A 189 -2.84 -27.45 -2.09
CA GLU A 189 -3.95 -28.37 -2.37
C GLU A 189 -3.41 -29.77 -2.64
N PHE A 190 -3.92 -30.76 -1.89
CA PHE A 190 -3.48 -32.14 -1.93
C PHE A 190 -4.66 -33.12 -1.97
N GLU A 191 -4.37 -34.39 -2.19
CA GLU A 191 -5.36 -35.45 -1.93
C GLU A 191 -5.75 -35.47 -0.45
N ASP A 192 -6.98 -35.89 -0.17
CA ASP A 192 -7.43 -35.98 1.22
C ASP A 192 -6.60 -37.01 2.00
N GLY A 193 -6.14 -36.63 3.20
CA GLY A 193 -5.26 -37.45 4.03
C GLY A 193 -3.76 -37.42 3.66
N GLU A 194 -3.36 -36.70 2.61
CA GLU A 194 -1.94 -36.60 2.23
C GLU A 194 -1.14 -35.72 3.21
N GLU A 195 -0.05 -36.27 3.76
CA GLU A 195 0.92 -35.55 4.59
C GLU A 195 2.11 -35.08 3.73
N PHE A 196 2.59 -33.87 4.01
CA PHE A 196 3.71 -33.28 3.28
C PHE A 196 4.70 -32.56 4.20
N ILE A 197 5.93 -32.45 3.68
CA ILE A 197 6.99 -31.59 4.20
C ILE A 197 7.27 -30.47 3.19
N LEU A 198 7.71 -29.32 3.71
CA LEU A 198 8.22 -28.21 2.92
C LEU A 198 9.74 -28.21 3.05
N THR A 199 10.48 -28.06 1.96
CA THR A 199 11.95 -27.99 1.97
C THR A 199 12.48 -26.78 1.20
N ASP A 200 13.62 -26.29 1.65
CA ASP A 200 14.45 -25.29 1.00
C ASP A 200 15.78 -25.96 0.66
N GLY A 201 15.95 -26.41 -0.60
CA GLY A 201 16.96 -27.40 -0.93
C GLY A 201 16.73 -28.70 -0.14
N ASP A 202 17.72 -29.09 0.66
CA ASP A 202 17.69 -30.28 1.52
C ASP A 202 17.16 -29.99 2.93
N ASP A 203 17.10 -28.72 3.32
CA ASP A 203 16.65 -28.32 4.65
C ASP A 203 15.12 -28.35 4.77
N LYS A 204 14.62 -28.90 5.88
CA LYS A 204 13.18 -28.91 6.17
C LYS A 204 12.75 -27.56 6.73
N VAL A 205 11.67 -27.01 6.18
CA VAL A 205 11.11 -25.72 6.58
C VAL A 205 9.87 -25.93 7.45
N PRO A 206 9.89 -25.45 8.70
CA PRO A 206 8.70 -25.42 9.56
C PRO A 206 7.55 -24.64 8.95
N TYR A 207 6.36 -25.21 9.03
CA TYR A 207 5.13 -24.54 8.63
C TYR A 207 4.00 -24.83 9.62
N GLU A 208 3.02 -23.94 9.65
CA GLU A 208 1.76 -24.09 10.39
C GLU A 208 0.59 -24.21 9.40
N ILE A 209 -0.47 -24.92 9.80
CA ILE A 209 -1.72 -24.95 9.05
C ILE A 209 -2.62 -23.85 9.60
N ILE A 210 -2.78 -22.75 8.85
CA ILE A 210 -3.61 -21.60 9.22
C ILE A 210 -5.10 -21.94 9.03
N SER A 211 -5.41 -22.65 7.95
CA SER A 211 -6.76 -23.14 7.70
C SER A 211 -6.73 -24.42 6.86
N LYS A 212 -7.72 -25.30 7.08
CA LYS A 212 -7.88 -26.56 6.38
C LYS A 212 -9.35 -26.77 6.03
N LYS A 213 -9.63 -27.11 4.76
CA LYS A 213 -10.98 -27.40 4.27
C LYS A 213 -10.94 -28.55 3.28
N VAL A 214 -11.74 -29.59 3.53
CA VAL A 214 -11.99 -30.66 2.58
C VAL A 214 -13.01 -30.16 1.55
N VAL A 215 -12.71 -30.34 0.27
CA VAL A 215 -13.55 -29.90 -0.85
C VAL A 215 -13.70 -31.03 -1.87
N ASN A 216 -14.88 -31.10 -2.48
CA ASN A 216 -15.13 -31.94 -3.64
C ASN A 216 -14.77 -31.14 -4.89
N LYS A 217 -13.68 -31.50 -5.56
CA LYS A 217 -13.22 -30.87 -6.79
C LYS A 217 -13.74 -31.65 -7.99
N VAL A 218 -14.46 -30.97 -8.88
CA VAL A 218 -14.86 -31.54 -10.17
C VAL A 218 -13.67 -31.44 -11.11
N VAL A 219 -13.14 -32.59 -11.51
CA VAL A 219 -12.10 -32.70 -12.54
C VAL A 219 -12.80 -33.00 -13.85
N VAL A 220 -12.59 -32.13 -14.85
CA VAL A 220 -13.35 -32.16 -16.11
C VAL A 220 -12.62 -32.94 -17.21
N SER A 221 -11.33 -33.22 -17.04
CA SER A 221 -10.47 -33.90 -18.03
C SER A 221 -9.58 -34.94 -17.36
N PRO A 222 -9.37 -36.14 -17.95
CA PRO A 222 -9.91 -36.62 -19.23
C PRO A 222 -11.39 -37.06 -19.18
N GLN A 223 -11.94 -37.31 -17.99
CA GLN A 223 -13.36 -37.63 -17.76
C GLN A 223 -13.86 -36.88 -16.53
N ILE A 224 -15.17 -36.53 -16.51
CA ILE A 224 -15.77 -35.83 -15.37
C ILE A 224 -15.81 -36.76 -14.17
N HIS A 225 -15.05 -36.44 -13.13
CA HIS A 225 -15.10 -37.14 -11.85
C HIS A 225 -14.92 -36.16 -10.69
N ILE A 226 -15.31 -36.61 -9.50
CA ILE A 226 -15.18 -35.84 -8.28
C ILE A 226 -14.02 -36.41 -7.47
N GLU A 227 -13.04 -35.57 -7.20
CA GLU A 227 -11.95 -35.89 -6.29
C GLU A 227 -12.15 -35.17 -4.96
N LYS A 228 -11.96 -35.89 -3.85
CA LYS A 228 -11.82 -35.25 -2.54
C LYS A 228 -10.41 -34.66 -2.44
N ARG A 229 -10.33 -33.35 -2.33
CA ARG A 229 -9.08 -32.60 -2.15
C ARG A 229 -9.12 -31.89 -0.80
N THR A 230 -7.98 -31.78 -0.15
CA THR A 230 -7.84 -30.89 1.00
C THR A 230 -7.15 -29.62 0.56
N LYS A 231 -7.84 -28.48 0.68
CA LYS A 231 -7.26 -27.16 0.54
C LYS A 231 -6.77 -26.67 1.89
N MET A 232 -5.52 -26.25 1.95
CA MET A 232 -4.92 -25.69 3.15
C MET A 232 -4.30 -24.33 2.84
N LYS A 233 -4.30 -23.44 3.83
CA LYS A 233 -3.44 -22.26 3.85
C LYS A 233 -2.36 -22.54 4.87
N ILE A 234 -1.11 -22.59 4.43
CA ILE A 234 0.03 -22.77 5.32
C ILE A 234 0.74 -21.44 5.57
N GLY A 235 1.28 -21.26 6.77
CA GLY A 235 2.18 -20.18 7.14
C GLY A 235 3.58 -20.73 7.37
N PHE A 236 4.61 -20.11 6.79
CA PHE A 236 6.00 -20.48 7.03
C PHE A 236 6.91 -19.26 6.96
N GLU A 237 8.07 -19.32 7.61
CA GLU A 237 9.07 -18.25 7.55
C GLU A 237 9.97 -18.43 6.34
N ALA A 238 9.89 -17.50 5.38
CA ALA A 238 10.82 -17.48 4.27
C ALA A 238 12.07 -16.67 4.65
N LYS A 239 13.26 -17.23 4.44
CA LYS A 239 14.53 -16.61 4.85
C LYS A 239 15.35 -16.17 3.64
N ALA A 240 15.99 -15.00 3.77
CA ALA A 240 17.00 -14.47 2.85
C ALA A 240 16.56 -14.52 1.37
N ILE A 241 15.39 -13.98 1.05
CA ILE A 241 14.93 -13.90 -0.34
C ILE A 241 15.65 -12.73 -1.02
N PRO A 242 16.41 -12.97 -2.10
CA PRO A 242 17.21 -11.92 -2.75
C PRO A 242 16.38 -10.72 -3.22
N SER A 243 17.01 -9.55 -3.28
CA SER A 243 16.45 -8.32 -3.84
C SER A 243 15.89 -8.53 -5.26
N VAL A 244 14.65 -8.11 -5.52
CA VAL A 244 13.95 -8.26 -6.82
C VAL A 244 14.06 -9.71 -7.35
N GLY A 245 14.15 -10.67 -6.43
CA GLY A 245 14.49 -12.05 -6.69
C GLY A 245 13.39 -13.00 -6.24
N TYR A 246 13.72 -14.27 -6.14
CA TYR A 246 12.80 -15.30 -5.67
C TYR A 246 13.54 -16.41 -4.93
N LYS A 247 12.76 -17.22 -4.23
CA LYS A 247 13.21 -18.48 -3.64
C LYS A 247 12.15 -19.54 -3.86
N THR A 248 12.58 -20.77 -4.10
CA THR A 248 11.69 -21.90 -4.39
C THR A 248 11.71 -22.86 -3.21
N TYR A 249 10.52 -23.19 -2.70
CA TYR A 249 10.33 -24.17 -1.65
C TYR A 249 9.64 -25.39 -2.23
N ILE A 250 10.19 -26.58 -2.01
CA ILE A 250 9.72 -27.83 -2.60
C ILE A 250 8.80 -28.51 -1.60
N ILE A 251 7.66 -29.00 -2.09
CA ILE A 251 6.76 -29.83 -1.31
C ILE A 251 7.06 -31.29 -1.64
N LYS A 252 7.26 -32.10 -0.61
CA LYS A 252 7.50 -33.55 -0.73
C LYS A 252 6.52 -34.30 0.17
N LYS A 253 6.11 -35.50 -0.23
CA LYS A 253 5.36 -36.41 0.64
C LYS A 253 6.18 -36.71 1.89
N GLY A 254 5.54 -36.64 3.05
CA GLY A 254 6.21 -36.96 4.30
C GLY A 254 5.51 -36.38 5.51
N LYS A 255 5.86 -36.95 6.67
CA LYS A 255 5.34 -36.50 7.96
C LYS A 255 6.39 -35.72 8.70
N ILE A 256 6.00 -34.60 9.28
CA ILE A 256 6.85 -33.85 10.20
C ILE A 256 6.03 -33.29 11.35
N THR A 257 6.65 -33.29 12.53
CA THR A 257 6.13 -32.63 13.73
C THR A 257 7.11 -31.53 14.06
N PHE A 258 6.66 -30.29 14.06
CA PHE A 258 7.47 -29.14 14.47
C PHE A 258 7.18 -28.82 15.93
N SER A 259 8.22 -28.51 16.70
CA SER A 259 8.06 -27.93 18.03
C SER A 259 7.68 -26.46 17.88
N ASN A 260 6.54 -26.06 18.43
CA ASN A 260 6.16 -24.65 18.45
C ASN A 260 7.08 -23.90 19.42
N GLN A 261 7.86 -22.94 18.91
CA GLN A 261 8.72 -22.09 19.75
C GLN A 261 7.95 -20.92 20.39
N LEU A 262 6.74 -20.63 19.89
CA LEU A 262 5.85 -19.67 20.52
C LEU A 262 5.20 -20.31 21.75
N GLN A 263 5.55 -19.79 22.91
CA GLN A 263 4.84 -20.07 24.16
C GLN A 263 3.76 -19.00 24.33
N SER A 264 2.59 -19.39 24.84
CA SER A 264 1.51 -18.44 25.09
C SER A 264 0.64 -18.92 26.25
N GLY A 265 0.00 -17.96 26.90
CA GLY A 265 -1.08 -18.17 27.85
C GLY A 265 -2.19 -17.15 27.61
N ASP A 266 -3.12 -17.04 28.54
CA ASP A 266 -4.34 -16.23 28.37
C ASP A 266 -4.08 -14.75 28.03
N ARG A 267 -2.98 -14.19 28.56
CA ARG A 267 -2.65 -12.75 28.45
C ARG A 267 -1.18 -12.50 28.11
N TRP A 268 -0.50 -13.49 27.56
CA TRP A 268 0.89 -13.31 27.15
C TRP A 268 1.27 -14.25 26.01
N ALA A 269 2.23 -13.82 25.21
CA ALA A 269 2.88 -14.64 24.20
C ALA A 269 4.37 -14.33 24.19
N GLU A 270 5.20 -15.35 24.00
CA GLU A 270 6.65 -15.25 24.12
C GLU A 270 7.34 -16.13 23.08
N ASN A 271 8.35 -15.56 22.44
CA ASN A 271 9.32 -16.29 21.63
C ASN A 271 10.75 -15.95 22.11
N GLU A 272 11.78 -16.38 21.39
CA GLU A 272 13.17 -16.09 21.74
C GLU A 272 13.54 -14.59 21.81
N ASN A 273 12.81 -13.72 21.11
CA ASN A 273 13.15 -12.30 20.94
C ASN A 273 12.28 -11.37 21.79
N LEU A 274 10.99 -11.68 21.93
CA LEU A 274 9.99 -10.81 22.53
C LEU A 274 9.11 -11.58 23.51
N LYS A 275 8.71 -10.89 24.57
CA LYS A 275 7.55 -11.26 25.38
C LYS A 275 6.53 -10.13 25.31
N ILE A 276 5.29 -10.47 24.96
CA ILE A 276 4.17 -9.54 24.88
C ILE A 276 3.18 -9.92 25.98
N GLU A 277 2.75 -8.96 26.77
CA GLU A 277 1.75 -9.13 27.84
C GLU A 277 0.60 -8.15 27.63
N LEU A 278 -0.64 -8.63 27.85
CA LEU A 278 -1.85 -7.82 27.79
C LEU A 278 -2.17 -7.28 29.19
N ASP A 279 -1.92 -6.00 29.39
CA ASP A 279 -2.14 -5.28 30.65
C ASP A 279 -3.63 -5.19 30.99
N LYS A 280 -3.95 -5.04 32.28
CA LYS A 280 -5.35 -5.03 32.77
C LYS A 280 -6.23 -3.95 32.13
N ASN A 281 -5.63 -2.82 31.77
CA ASN A 281 -6.26 -1.69 31.07
C ASN A 281 -6.39 -1.90 29.55
N GLY A 282 -5.96 -3.05 29.00
CA GLY A 282 -6.05 -3.35 27.56
C GLY A 282 -4.83 -2.94 26.73
N THR A 283 -3.84 -2.26 27.31
CA THR A 283 -2.59 -1.95 26.61
C THR A 283 -1.67 -3.16 26.53
N LEU A 284 -0.65 -3.07 25.68
CA LEU A 284 0.40 -4.07 25.56
C LEU A 284 1.67 -3.61 26.27
N SER A 285 2.26 -4.52 27.03
CA SER A 285 3.63 -4.43 27.52
C SER A 285 4.52 -5.38 26.71
N ILE A 286 5.59 -4.86 26.12
CA ILE A 286 6.52 -5.63 25.28
C ILE A 286 7.91 -5.59 25.90
N LEU A 287 8.44 -6.75 26.30
CA LEU A 287 9.84 -6.96 26.65
C LEU A 287 10.62 -7.34 25.38
N ASP A 288 11.52 -6.46 24.96
CA ASP A 288 12.58 -6.78 23.99
C ASP A 288 13.72 -7.48 24.72
N LYS A 289 13.87 -8.80 24.52
CA LYS A 289 14.86 -9.62 25.21
C LYS A 289 16.29 -9.38 24.71
N ASN A 290 16.43 -8.89 23.48
CA ASN A 290 17.73 -8.58 22.90
C ASN A 290 18.33 -7.32 23.53
N LYS A 291 17.47 -6.36 23.88
CA LYS A 291 17.86 -5.12 24.58
C LYS A 291 17.69 -5.19 26.08
N ASN A 292 16.92 -6.17 26.56
CA ASN A 292 16.46 -6.26 27.94
C ASN A 292 15.68 -5.00 28.38
N GLU A 293 14.82 -4.49 27.49
CA GLU A 293 14.00 -3.29 27.71
C GLU A 293 12.51 -3.60 27.68
N ILE A 294 11.72 -2.94 28.53
CA ILE A 294 10.26 -3.11 28.59
C ILE A 294 9.58 -1.81 28.16
N TYR A 295 8.75 -1.89 27.13
CA TYR A 295 7.91 -0.82 26.63
C TYR A 295 6.47 -1.08 27.10
N LYS A 296 5.86 -0.13 27.81
CA LYS A 296 4.53 -0.28 28.43
C LYS A 296 3.52 0.68 27.79
N GLY A 297 2.24 0.39 27.95
CA GLY A 297 1.17 1.29 27.48
C GLY A 297 1.03 1.35 25.97
N LEU A 298 1.54 0.34 25.25
CA LEU A 298 1.47 0.29 23.79
C LEU A 298 0.07 -0.10 23.32
N ASN A 299 -0.26 0.21 22.07
CA ASN A 299 -1.55 -0.13 21.47
C ASN A 299 -2.75 0.46 22.24
N TYR A 300 -2.55 1.64 22.81
CA TYR A 300 -3.59 2.44 23.44
C TYR A 300 -4.48 3.10 22.37
N PHE A 301 -5.79 3.04 22.58
CA PHE A 301 -6.78 3.66 21.70
C PHE A 301 -7.41 4.86 22.40
N GLU A 302 -7.40 6.00 21.70
CA GLU A 302 -8.06 7.23 22.10
C GLU A 302 -9.10 7.59 21.05
N ASP A 303 -10.31 7.90 21.51
CA ASP A 303 -11.38 8.47 20.71
C ASP A 303 -11.68 9.88 21.23
N SER A 304 -11.81 10.84 20.31
CA SER A 304 -12.13 12.23 20.65
C SER A 304 -13.06 12.82 19.61
N VAL A 305 -13.89 13.78 20.04
CA VAL A 305 -14.82 14.44 19.14
C VAL A 305 -14.07 15.37 18.20
N ASP A 306 -14.30 15.20 16.90
CA ASP A 306 -13.91 16.16 15.87
C ASP A 306 -15.14 16.93 15.38
N SER A 307 -15.15 18.24 15.58
CA SER A 307 -16.19 19.16 15.08
C SER A 307 -15.67 20.06 13.96
N GLY A 308 -14.57 19.66 13.32
CA GLY A 308 -13.99 20.34 12.17
C GLY A 308 -14.59 19.92 10.83
N ASP A 309 -13.74 19.85 9.82
CA ASP A 309 -14.09 19.52 8.45
C ASP A 309 -13.02 18.61 7.80
N GLU A 310 -13.14 18.35 6.50
CA GLU A 310 -12.19 17.49 5.77
C GLU A 310 -10.77 18.07 5.67
N TYR A 311 -10.56 19.33 6.07
CA TYR A 311 -9.27 19.98 6.06
C TYR A 311 -8.64 20.07 7.46
N ASN A 312 -9.45 20.24 8.51
CA ASN A 312 -8.98 20.56 9.86
C ASN A 312 -9.72 19.76 10.93
N TYR A 313 -8.94 19.13 11.82
CA TYR A 313 -9.44 18.65 13.10
C TYR A 313 -9.72 19.85 14.02
N SER A 314 -10.94 19.95 14.55
CA SER A 314 -11.35 21.06 15.41
C SER A 314 -12.22 20.53 16.55
N PRO A 315 -11.62 20.15 17.70
CA PRO A 315 -12.38 19.62 18.82
C PRO A 315 -13.20 20.73 19.50
N PRO A 316 -14.33 20.39 20.13
CA PRO A 316 -15.11 21.37 20.90
C PRO A 316 -14.32 21.86 22.12
N SER A 317 -14.65 23.06 22.62
CA SER A 317 -13.95 23.66 23.77
C SER A 317 -14.01 22.81 25.04
N ASN A 318 -15.09 22.05 25.22
CA ASN A 318 -15.24 21.03 26.26
C ASN A 318 -15.08 19.64 25.63
N ASN A 319 -13.88 19.31 25.15
CA ASN A 319 -13.61 18.01 24.56
C ASN A 319 -13.57 16.92 25.63
N MET A 320 -14.33 15.85 25.44
CA MET A 320 -14.19 14.62 26.21
C MET A 320 -13.40 13.63 25.35
N SER A 321 -12.23 13.21 25.82
CA SER A 321 -11.54 12.06 25.24
C SER A 321 -11.96 10.79 25.97
N TYR A 322 -12.24 9.74 25.21
CA TYR A 322 -12.54 8.42 25.73
C TYR A 322 -11.30 7.55 25.54
N SER A 323 -10.79 7.02 26.66
CA SER A 323 -9.74 6.03 26.69
C SER A 323 -10.37 4.64 26.80
N GLY A 324 -10.04 3.73 25.88
CA GLY A 324 -10.58 2.37 25.93
C GLY A 324 -10.06 1.59 27.14
N ASP A 325 -10.97 1.13 27.99
CA ASP A 325 -10.75 -0.08 28.81
C ASP A 325 -10.89 -1.32 27.92
N LEU A 326 -10.35 -2.46 28.35
CA LEU A 326 -10.29 -3.71 27.59
C LEU A 326 -11.69 -4.18 27.14
N LEU A 327 -12.02 -3.97 25.86
CA LEU A 327 -13.26 -4.43 25.23
C LEU A 327 -13.00 -5.71 24.43
N THR A 328 -13.63 -6.82 24.83
CA THR A 328 -13.63 -8.06 24.04
C THR A 328 -14.61 -7.90 22.88
N ILE A 329 -14.10 -7.71 21.66
CA ILE A 329 -14.93 -7.69 20.44
C ILE A 329 -14.75 -9.03 19.71
N ASP A 330 -15.85 -9.78 19.57
CA ASP A 330 -15.87 -11.07 18.88
C ASP A 330 -15.95 -10.84 17.36
N LEU A 331 -14.80 -10.90 16.69
CA LEU A 331 -14.64 -10.58 15.26
C LEU A 331 -15.28 -11.62 14.30
N HIS A 332 -15.96 -12.65 14.82
CA HIS A 332 -16.60 -13.69 14.02
C HIS A 332 -18.06 -13.38 13.62
N LYS A 333 -18.57 -12.17 13.89
CA LYS A 333 -19.96 -11.77 13.58
C LYS A 333 -20.13 -10.52 12.70
N CYS A 334 -19.11 -10.10 11.96
CA CYS A 334 -19.23 -9.01 10.97
C CYS A 334 -19.16 -9.52 9.53
#